data_AF-A0A952Z1M7-F1
#
_entry.id   AF-A0A952Z1M7-F1
#
_cell.length_a   1.000
_cell.length_b   1.000
_cell.length_c   1.000
_cell.angle_alpha   90.00
_cell.angle_beta   90.00
_cell.angle_gamma   90.00
#
_symmetry.space_group_name_H-M   'P 1'
#
loop_
_entity.id
_entity.type
_entity.pdbx_description
1 polymer ?
#
loop_
_entity_poly.entity_id
_entity_poly.type
_entity_poly.pdbx_seq_one_letter_code
_entity_poly.pdbx_strand_id
1 'polypeptide(L)'
;MLDLLDQLDSPFDKFIGDVAYDGEPVANAVLVVQPDASVVVPPHKTAVCSPEGDTQRDGHILAIGRQDRIAWQKQTGYGLRNYAELAVQRHKRIFGNTLKARELPQQKAEHGFLPLPLTG
;
A
#
# COMPACT_ATOMS: atom_id res chain seq x y z
N MET A 1 -0.15 6.05 4.63
CA MET A 1 -0.13 5.61 3.21
C MET A 1 0.28 6.77 2.34
N LEU A 2 -0.43 7.90 2.38
CA LEU A 2 -0.02 9.14 1.69
C LEU A 2 1.42 9.54 2.04
N ASP A 3 1.76 9.65 3.32
CA ASP A 3 3.14 9.96 3.76
C ASP A 3 4.22 9.01 3.22
N LEU A 4 3.85 7.77 2.86
CA LEU A 4 4.79 6.80 2.27
C LEU A 4 4.91 7.00 0.75
N LEU A 5 3.81 7.31 0.09
CA LEU A 5 3.77 7.55 -1.35
C LEU A 5 4.41 8.90 -1.72
N ASP A 6 4.28 9.90 -0.85
CA ASP A 6 4.89 11.22 -1.01
C ASP A 6 6.43 11.19 -0.97
N GLN A 7 7.03 10.09 -0.50
CA GLN A 7 8.48 9.88 -0.50
C GLN A 7 9.00 9.35 -1.85
N LEU A 8 8.11 9.03 -2.80
CA LEU A 8 8.51 8.56 -4.13
C LEU A 8 8.86 9.75 -5.01
N ASP A 9 10.12 9.87 -5.40
CA ASP A 9 10.61 10.95 -6.28
C ASP A 9 10.23 10.76 -7.76
N SER A 10 9.51 9.68 -8.10
CA SER A 10 9.19 9.29 -9.47
C SER A 10 7.79 8.69 -9.60
N PRO A 11 7.08 8.94 -10.71
CA PRO A 11 5.78 8.32 -10.95
C PRO A 11 5.88 6.80 -11.11
N PHE A 12 4.76 6.11 -10.89
CA PHE A 12 4.66 4.65 -11.01
C PHE A 12 3.37 4.23 -11.72
N ASP A 13 3.43 3.13 -12.47
CA ASP A 13 2.26 2.65 -13.23
C ASP A 13 1.37 1.68 -12.43
N LYS A 14 1.96 1.01 -11.43
CA LYS A 14 1.28 -0.05 -10.66
C LYS A 14 1.62 0.03 -9.18
N PHE A 15 0.59 -0.05 -8.36
CA PHE A 15 0.71 -0.35 -6.94
C PHE A 15 0.28 -1.81 -6.72
N ILE A 16 1.18 -2.65 -6.19
CA ILE A 16 0.89 -4.06 -5.95
C ILE A 16 1.02 -4.32 -4.45
N GLY A 17 -0.04 -4.80 -3.83
CA GLY A 17 -0.10 -5.00 -2.39
C GLY A 17 -0.82 -6.29 -2.01
N ASP A 18 -0.62 -6.73 -0.77
CA ASP A 18 -1.35 -7.84 -0.19
C ASP A 18 -2.80 -7.50 0.13
N VAL A 19 -3.60 -8.54 0.41
CA VAL A 19 -5.00 -8.42 0.85
C VAL A 19 -5.19 -7.48 2.05
N ALA A 20 -4.16 -7.30 2.89
CA ALA A 20 -4.19 -6.33 4.00
C ALA A 20 -4.39 -4.88 3.53
N TYR A 21 -4.13 -4.59 2.25
CA TYR A 21 -4.29 -3.30 1.60
C TYR A 21 -5.59 -3.19 0.79
N ASP A 22 -6.52 -4.15 0.87
CA ASP A 22 -7.81 -4.16 0.13
C ASP A 22 -8.83 -3.11 0.65
N GLY A 23 -8.38 -2.12 1.41
CA GLY A 23 -9.24 -1.05 1.92
C GLY A 23 -9.37 0.08 0.90
N GLU A 24 -10.58 0.64 0.77
CA GLU A 24 -10.84 1.86 0.00
C GLU A 24 -9.89 3.01 0.36
N PRO A 25 -9.54 3.27 1.63
CA PRO A 25 -8.59 4.34 1.95
C PRO A 25 -7.21 4.16 1.32
N VAL A 26 -6.77 2.90 1.11
CA VAL A 26 -5.48 2.62 0.46
C VAL A 26 -5.57 2.89 -1.03
N ALA A 27 -6.60 2.36 -1.69
CA ALA A 27 -6.81 2.61 -3.12
C ALA A 27 -6.94 4.11 -3.41
N ASN A 28 -7.71 4.83 -2.61
CA ASN A 28 -7.88 6.28 -2.74
C ASN A 28 -6.55 7.02 -2.52
N ALA A 29 -5.79 6.66 -1.48
CA ALA A 29 -4.48 7.29 -1.26
C ALA A 29 -3.52 7.10 -2.44
N VAL A 30 -3.52 5.91 -3.07
CA VAL A 30 -2.72 5.65 -4.27
C VAL A 30 -3.20 6.50 -5.44
N LEU A 31 -4.50 6.53 -5.71
CA LEU A 31 -5.07 7.25 -6.85
C LEU A 31 -5.06 8.78 -6.68
N VAL A 32 -5.00 9.29 -5.45
CA VAL A 32 -4.77 10.73 -5.19
C VAL A 32 -3.36 11.15 -5.64
N VAL A 33 -2.35 10.32 -5.35
CA VAL A 33 -0.96 10.61 -5.72
C VAL A 33 -0.70 10.31 -7.20
N GLN A 34 -1.26 9.22 -7.69
CA GLN A 34 -1.05 8.74 -9.06
C GLN A 34 -2.39 8.26 -9.66
N PRO A 35 -3.17 9.18 -10.27
CA PRO A 35 -4.53 8.90 -10.76
C PRO A 35 -4.61 7.77 -11.79
N ASP A 36 -3.58 7.62 -12.62
CA ASP A 36 -3.53 6.61 -13.69
C ASP A 36 -2.93 5.27 -13.23
N ALA A 37 -2.56 5.13 -11.95
CA ALA A 37 -2.00 3.89 -11.44
C ALA A 37 -3.03 2.75 -11.40
N SER A 38 -2.57 1.54 -11.74
CA SER A 38 -3.33 0.32 -11.49
C SER A 38 -3.04 -0.20 -10.07
N VAL A 39 -4.08 -0.24 -9.23
CA VAL A 39 -4.03 -0.70 -7.83
C VAL A 39 -4.28 -2.20 -7.75
N VAL A 40 -3.26 -3.00 -8.04
CA VAL A 40 -3.34 -4.47 -8.07
C VAL A 40 -3.24 -5.04 -6.65
N VAL A 41 -4.35 -4.96 -5.93
CA VAL A 41 -4.53 -5.58 -4.61
C VAL A 41 -5.61 -6.65 -4.71
N PRO A 42 -5.34 -7.88 -4.23
CA PRO A 42 -6.33 -8.94 -4.26
C PRO A 42 -7.44 -8.63 -3.25
N PRO A 43 -8.72 -8.65 -3.66
CA PRO A 43 -9.81 -8.41 -2.75
C PRO A 43 -9.88 -9.49 -1.65
N HIS A 44 -10.35 -9.10 -0.47
CA HIS A 44 -10.61 -10.03 0.61
C HIS A 44 -11.64 -11.08 0.16
N LYS A 45 -11.57 -12.30 0.72
CA LYS A 45 -12.44 -13.41 0.30
C LYS A 45 -13.94 -13.14 0.49
N THR A 46 -14.27 -12.20 1.38
CA THR A 46 -15.64 -11.76 1.68
C THR A 46 -15.96 -10.39 1.08
N ALA A 47 -15.12 -9.88 0.19
CA ALA A 47 -15.32 -8.60 -0.44
C ALA A 47 -16.60 -8.61 -1.29
N VAL A 48 -17.38 -7.56 -1.15
CA VAL A 48 -18.53 -7.26 -2.00
C VAL A 48 -18.26 -5.96 -2.75
N CYS A 49 -18.89 -5.81 -3.90
CA CYS A 49 -18.78 -4.57 -4.67
C CYS A 49 -19.36 -3.40 -3.89
N SER A 50 -18.81 -2.20 -4.14
CA SER A 50 -19.44 -0.94 -3.74
C SER A 50 -20.84 -0.80 -4.37
N PRO A 51 -21.72 0.07 -3.83
CA PRO A 51 -23.02 0.35 -4.42
C PRO A 51 -22.95 0.81 -5.88
N GLU A 52 -21.93 1.61 -6.22
CA GLU A 52 -21.71 2.17 -7.55
C GLU A 52 -21.05 1.15 -8.50
N GLY A 53 -20.23 0.25 -7.97
CA GLY A 53 -19.66 -0.88 -8.69
C GLY A 53 -18.64 -0.50 -9.77
N ASP A 54 -18.07 0.70 -9.69
CA ASP A 54 -17.23 1.31 -10.73
C ASP A 54 -15.77 1.52 -10.28
N THR A 55 -15.39 1.02 -9.10
CA THR A 55 -14.00 1.13 -8.62
C THR A 55 -13.09 0.05 -9.23
N GLN A 56 -11.76 0.28 -9.24
CA GLN A 56 -10.80 -0.77 -9.62
C GLN A 56 -10.95 -2.03 -8.76
N ARG A 57 -11.29 -1.86 -7.47
CA ARG A 57 -11.53 -2.95 -6.53
C ARG A 57 -12.75 -3.78 -6.94
N ASP A 58 -13.85 -3.14 -7.33
CA ASP A 58 -15.04 -3.82 -7.84
C ASP A 58 -14.74 -4.58 -9.12
N GLY A 59 -13.94 -3.98 -10.00
CA GLY A 59 -13.40 -4.65 -11.19
C GLY A 59 -12.64 -5.94 -10.84
N HIS A 60 -11.84 -5.94 -9.78
CA HIS A 60 -11.14 -7.15 -9.31
C HIS A 60 -12.10 -8.20 -8.73
N ILE A 61 -13.10 -7.79 -7.95
CA ILE A 61 -14.12 -8.69 -7.40
C ILE A 61 -14.85 -9.41 -8.53
N LEU A 62 -15.33 -8.64 -9.52
CA LEU A 62 -16.04 -9.17 -10.69
C LEU A 62 -15.14 -10.06 -11.55
N ALA A 63 -13.89 -9.65 -11.80
CA ALA A 63 -12.94 -10.47 -12.56
C ALA A 63 -12.69 -11.80 -11.86
N ILE A 64 -12.38 -11.81 -10.56
CA ILE A 64 -12.14 -13.06 -9.83
C ILE A 64 -13.38 -13.95 -9.83
N GLY A 65 -14.58 -13.38 -9.71
CA GLY A 65 -15.84 -14.14 -9.81
C GLY A 65 -16.08 -14.78 -11.18
N ARG A 66 -15.58 -14.18 -12.26
CA ARG A 66 -15.78 -14.65 -13.64
C ARG A 66 -14.76 -15.69 -14.11
N GLN A 67 -13.49 -15.50 -13.76
CA GLN A 67 -12.37 -16.23 -14.37
C GLN A 67 -11.41 -16.83 -13.35
N ASP A 68 -11.78 -16.86 -12.07
CA ASP A 68 -10.95 -17.29 -10.95
C ASP A 68 -9.79 -16.33 -10.58
N ARG A 69 -9.21 -16.60 -9.41
CA ARG A 69 -8.13 -15.80 -8.83
C ARG A 69 -6.80 -15.97 -9.55
N ILE A 70 -6.50 -17.15 -10.09
CA ILE A 70 -5.24 -17.43 -10.77
C ILE A 70 -5.19 -16.69 -12.10
N ALA A 71 -6.27 -16.71 -12.88
CA ALA A 71 -6.36 -15.94 -14.13
C ALA A 71 -6.27 -14.44 -13.86
N TRP A 72 -6.98 -13.95 -12.84
CA TRP A 72 -6.88 -12.55 -12.41
C TRP A 72 -5.44 -12.14 -12.04
N GLN A 73 -4.71 -12.97 -11.29
CA GLN A 73 -3.31 -12.69 -10.94
C GLN A 73 -2.40 -12.58 -12.18
N LYS A 74 -2.62 -13.45 -13.18
CA LYS A 74 -1.86 -13.43 -14.44
C LYS A 74 -2.14 -12.16 -15.25
N GLN A 75 -3.41 -11.76 -15.36
CA GLN A 75 -3.82 -10.59 -16.14
C GLN A 75 -3.37 -9.27 -15.52
N THR A 76 -3.44 -9.17 -14.19
CA THR A 76 -3.08 -7.93 -13.48
C THR A 76 -1.58 -7.78 -13.25
N GLY A 77 -0.82 -8.88 -13.35
CA GLY A 77 0.61 -8.93 -13.07
C GLY A 77 0.94 -9.06 -11.58
N TYR A 78 -0.02 -9.52 -10.77
CA TYR A 78 0.16 -9.68 -9.31
C TYR A 78 1.41 -10.51 -8.94
N GLY A 79 1.83 -11.44 -9.81
CA GLY A 79 3.03 -12.25 -9.62
C GLY A 79 4.34 -11.45 -9.48
N LEU A 80 4.37 -10.17 -9.91
CA LEU A 80 5.52 -9.28 -9.71
C LEU A 80 5.89 -9.10 -8.23
N ARG A 81 4.91 -9.23 -7.33
CA ARG A 81 5.11 -9.21 -5.88
C ARG A 81 6.16 -10.22 -5.42
N ASN A 82 6.19 -11.41 -6.00
CA ASN A 82 7.12 -12.46 -5.60
C ASN A 82 8.59 -12.05 -5.85
N TYR A 83 8.86 -11.30 -6.91
CA TYR A 83 10.20 -10.79 -7.17
C TYR A 83 10.62 -9.74 -6.15
N ALA A 84 9.71 -8.84 -5.77
CA ALA A 84 9.96 -7.85 -4.72
C ALA A 84 10.24 -8.52 -3.37
N GLU A 85 9.43 -9.52 -2.99
CA GLU A 85 9.65 -10.30 -1.76
C GLU A 85 11.01 -11.02 -1.78
N LEU A 86 11.34 -11.68 -2.90
CA LEU A 86 12.62 -12.36 -3.06
C LEU A 86 13.80 -11.37 -2.97
N ALA A 87 13.67 -10.17 -3.54
CA ALA A 87 14.69 -9.13 -3.42
C ALA A 87 14.88 -8.69 -1.97
N VAL A 88 13.80 -8.45 -1.22
CA VAL A 88 13.85 -8.10 0.21
C VAL A 88 14.44 -9.25 1.03
N GLN A 89 14.06 -10.50 0.76
CA GLN A 89 14.63 -11.68 1.44
C GLN A 89 16.14 -11.80 1.19
N ARG A 90 16.58 -11.65 -0.05
CA ARG A 90 18.01 -11.65 -0.41
C ARG A 90 18.75 -10.52 0.28
N HIS A 91 18.19 -9.32 0.29
CA HIS A 91 18.76 -8.17 0.98
C HIS A 91 18.92 -8.45 2.48
N LYS A 92 17.87 -8.95 3.15
CA LYS A 92 17.93 -9.37 4.56
C LYS A 92 18.94 -10.48 4.82
N ARG A 93 19.14 -11.42 3.89
CA ARG A 93 20.16 -12.47 4.06
C ARG A 93 21.58 -11.91 3.98
N ILE A 94 21.82 -10.95 3.10
CA ILE A 94 23.16 -10.36 2.89
C ILE A 94 23.49 -9.38 4.02
N PHE A 95 22.53 -8.54 4.42
CA PHE A 95 22.77 -7.43 5.34
C PHE A 95 22.11 -7.58 6.72
N GLY A 96 21.35 -8.64 6.97
CA GLY A 96 20.48 -8.79 8.15
C GLY A 96 21.19 -8.75 9.50
N ASN A 97 22.49 -9.09 9.57
CA ASN A 97 23.29 -8.93 10.78
C ASN A 97 23.84 -7.50 10.98
N THR A 98 23.74 -6.64 9.96
CA THR A 98 24.36 -5.30 9.91
C THR A 98 23.32 -4.17 9.80
N LEU A 99 22.07 -4.49 9.50
CA LEU A 99 20.97 -3.52 9.47
C LEU A 99 20.55 -3.17 10.90
N LYS A 100 21.25 -2.21 11.53
CA LYS A 100 20.59 -1.33 12.49
C LYS A 100 19.48 -0.62 11.75
N ALA A 101 18.24 -0.75 12.23
CA ALA A 101 17.11 0.01 11.71
C ALA A 101 17.55 1.47 11.61
N ARG A 102 17.49 2.05 10.40
CA ARG A 102 17.51 3.50 10.26
C ARG A 102 16.26 3.97 11.02
N GLU A 103 16.45 4.52 12.21
CA GLU A 103 15.46 5.39 12.79
C GLU A 103 15.26 6.53 11.79
N LEU A 104 14.10 6.53 11.13
CA LEU A 104 13.60 7.72 10.47
C LEU A 104 13.57 8.82 11.54
N PRO A 105 14.27 9.95 11.38
CA PRO A 105 14.33 10.95 12.42
C PRO A 105 12.94 11.45 12.78
N GLN A 106 12.57 11.20 14.04
CA GLN A 106 11.68 12.00 14.85
C GLN A 106 10.19 12.04 14.42
N GLN A 107 9.42 11.08 14.97
CA GLN A 107 8.09 11.43 15.48
C GLN A 107 8.26 12.64 16.40
N LYS A 108 7.82 13.81 15.95
CA LYS A 108 7.60 14.95 16.84
C LYS A 108 6.47 14.57 17.80
N ALA A 109 6.86 14.12 18.98
CA ALA A 109 6.05 14.27 20.16
C ALA A 109 5.97 15.77 20.48
N GLU A 110 4.92 16.43 20.01
CA GLU A 110 4.51 17.75 20.50
C GLU A 110 3.12 17.61 21.13
N HIS A 111 3.10 17.18 22.39
CA HIS A 111 2.08 17.62 23.35
C HIS A 111 2.69 17.74 24.75
N GLY A 112 3.71 18.59 24.85
CA GLY A 112 4.05 19.23 26.11
C GLY A 112 3.16 20.45 26.28
N PHE A 113 1.97 20.28 26.87
CA PHE A 113 1.22 21.40 27.43
C PHE A 113 1.69 21.60 28.87
N LEU A 114 2.65 22.50 29.05
CA LEU A 114 2.90 23.18 30.33
C LEU A 114 2.90 24.68 30.06
N PRO A 115 1.86 25.43 30.44
CA PRO A 115 1.94 26.87 30.46
C PRO A 115 2.79 27.31 31.66
N LEU A 116 3.83 28.10 31.36
CA LEU A 116 4.67 28.85 32.29
C LEU A 116 3.88 30.00 32.97
N PRO A 117 4.40 30.59 34.08
CA PRO A 117 3.60 31.29 35.06
C PRO A 117 3.26 32.72 34.63
N LEU A 118 2.09 33.21 35.06
CA LEU A 118 1.79 34.63 35.03
C LEU A 118 2.23 35.26 36.37
N THR A 119 3.18 36.16 36.27
CA THR A 119 3.55 37.11 37.32
C THR A 119 2.44 38.15 37.45
N GLY A 120 2.01 38.44 38.69
CA GLY A 120 1.02 39.45 39.04
C GLY A 120 0.60 39.32 40.49
#